data_AF-A0A3D2W4D0-F1
#
_entry.id   AF-A0A3D2W4D0-F1
#
_cell.length_a   1.000
_cell.length_b   1.000
_cell.length_c   1.000
_cell.angle_alpha   90.00
_cell.angle_beta   90.00
_cell.angle_gamma   90.00
#
_symmetry.space_group_name_H-M   'P 1'
#
loop_
_entity.id
_entity.type
_entity.pdbx_description
1 polymer ?
#
loop_
_entity_poly.entity_id
_entity_poly.type
_entity_poly.pdbx_seq_one_letter_code
_entity_poly.pdbx_strand_id
1 'polypeptide(L)'
;MAQRRRGGHERWAGVTGEGATAKSISRTGRRLVMNARTIAGWSLALGLAGAFVFMVGLPKFMGPAPNPIFALIAGRSGIDFFEPYVRYATGAGELTAAALLVWPASRRLGALLAGAISLGAIGFHLSPWLGIRIPDMGRVSDLLQQGTSVADIDAMGLPTDGGALFATAVVFLLVSIAVFFLSGEQAHRAKQTS
;
A
#
# COMPACT_ATOMS: atom_id res chain seq x y z
N MET A 1 45.88 32.16 -65.32
CA MET A 1 45.93 30.89 -66.09
C MET A 1 45.65 29.76 -65.11
N ALA A 2 44.68 28.86 -65.19
CA ALA A 2 43.68 28.41 -66.18
C ALA A 2 42.49 27.86 -65.34
N GLN A 3 41.21 28.22 -65.52
CA GLN A 3 40.22 27.80 -66.53
C GLN A 3 40.13 26.29 -66.85
N ARG A 4 39.13 25.59 -66.28
CA ARG A 4 38.24 24.56 -66.88
C ARG A 4 37.34 23.95 -65.76
N ARG A 5 36.02 24.19 -65.74
CA ARG A 5 34.89 23.65 -66.55
C ARG A 5 34.39 22.25 -66.14
N ARG A 6 33.15 22.27 -65.60
CA ARG A 6 31.94 21.47 -65.95
C ARG A 6 31.77 20.02 -65.47
N GLY A 7 30.52 19.73 -65.09
CA GLY A 7 29.86 18.41 -65.04
C GLY A 7 29.59 17.99 -63.60
N GLY A 8 28.40 18.11 -63.01
CA GLY A 8 27.10 17.76 -63.56
C GLY A 8 26.85 16.27 -63.29
N HIS A 9 26.09 15.95 -62.24
CA HIS A 9 25.21 14.78 -62.14
C HIS A 9 24.42 14.90 -60.84
N GLU A 10 23.29 15.62 -60.93
CA GLU A 10 22.17 15.46 -60.01
C GLU A 10 21.76 13.99 -60.02
N ARG A 11 21.98 13.30 -58.91
CA ARG A 11 21.46 11.95 -58.69
C ARG A 11 20.26 12.08 -57.78
N TRP A 12 19.12 12.46 -58.37
CA TRP A 12 17.79 12.32 -57.77
C TRP A 12 17.51 10.83 -57.57
N ALA A 13 17.88 10.30 -56.41
CA ALA A 13 17.43 9.00 -55.96
C ALA A 13 15.97 9.16 -55.52
N GLY A 14 15.06 8.59 -56.31
CA GLY A 14 13.63 8.53 -56.03
C GLY A 14 13.38 7.91 -54.65
N VAL A 15 12.92 8.75 -53.72
CA VAL A 15 12.24 8.31 -52.51
C VAL A 15 10.82 7.98 -52.94
N THR A 16 10.58 6.72 -53.32
CA THR A 16 9.24 6.19 -53.56
C THR A 16 8.50 6.14 -52.22
N GLY A 17 7.60 7.09 -52.02
CA GLY A 17 6.83 7.34 -50.79
C GLY A 17 5.73 6.32 -50.47
N GLU A 18 5.87 5.04 -50.84
CA GLU A 18 4.83 4.02 -50.62
C GLU A 18 5.17 3.01 -49.51
N GLY A 19 6.40 2.99 -48.98
CA GLY A 19 6.82 2.04 -47.94
C GLY A 19 6.67 2.51 -46.48
N ALA A 20 6.45 3.81 -46.26
CA ALA A 20 6.51 4.41 -44.91
C ALA A 20 5.18 4.34 -44.14
N THR A 21 4.05 4.15 -44.82
CA THR A 21 2.71 4.22 -44.23
C THR A 21 2.25 2.88 -43.63
N ALA A 22 2.60 1.75 -44.24
CA ALA A 22 2.16 0.43 -43.75
C ALA A 22 2.88 -0.01 -42.44
N LYS A 23 4.16 0.35 -42.27
CA LYS A 23 4.94 -0.06 -41.08
C LYS A 23 4.60 0.78 -39.83
N SER A 24 4.09 2.00 -40.04
CA SER A 24 3.67 2.94 -38.98
C SER A 24 2.36 2.52 -38.31
N ILE A 25 1.39 2.00 -39.09
CA ILE A 25 0.05 1.68 -38.60
C ILE A 25 0.02 0.42 -37.71
N SER A 26 0.98 -0.49 -37.86
CA SER A 26 1.07 -1.73 -37.06
C SER A 26 1.59 -1.55 -35.62
N ARG A 27 2.15 -0.38 -35.27
CA ARG A 27 2.65 -0.09 -33.90
C ARG A 27 1.56 0.43 -32.96
N THR A 28 0.47 0.94 -33.51
CA THR A 28 -0.61 1.60 -32.74
C THR A 28 -1.61 0.60 -32.12
N GLY A 29 -1.77 -0.58 -32.71
CA GLY A 29 -2.76 -1.58 -32.26
C GLY A 29 -2.31 -2.52 -31.13
N ARG A 30 -1.09 -2.39 -30.60
CA ARG A 30 -0.51 -3.33 -29.61
C ARG A 30 -0.58 -2.81 -28.16
N ARG A 31 -1.57 -1.96 -27.85
CA ARG A 31 -1.76 -1.34 -26.54
C ARG A 31 -3.12 -1.79 -25.98
N LEU A 32 -3.10 -2.32 -24.75
CA LEU A 32 -4.24 -2.85 -23.96
C LEU A 32 -4.50 -4.36 -24.07
N VAL A 33 -3.45 -5.17 -24.00
CA VAL A 33 -3.60 -6.45 -23.28
C VAL A 33 -2.82 -6.29 -21.99
N MET A 34 -3.50 -5.92 -20.91
CA MET A 34 -2.87 -5.95 -19.58
C MET A 34 -2.51 -7.41 -19.30
N ASN A 35 -1.23 -7.66 -19.03
CA ASN A 35 -0.80 -9.00 -18.66
C ASN A 35 -1.42 -9.38 -17.30
N ALA A 36 -1.67 -10.68 -17.07
CA ALA A 36 -2.33 -11.15 -15.85
C ALA A 36 -1.60 -10.74 -14.56
N ARG A 37 -0.26 -10.60 -14.60
CA ARG A 37 0.56 -10.15 -13.47
C ARG A 37 0.33 -8.68 -13.13
N THR A 38 0.15 -7.82 -14.13
CA THR A 38 -0.18 -6.41 -13.96
C THR A 38 -1.55 -6.27 -13.34
N ILE A 39 -2.53 -7.04 -13.83
CA ILE A 39 -3.88 -7.07 -13.24
C ILE A 39 -3.80 -7.52 -11.78
N ALA A 40 -3.15 -8.64 -11.48
CA ALA A 40 -2.98 -9.14 -10.13
C ALA A 40 -2.29 -8.13 -9.19
N GLY A 41 -1.19 -7.51 -9.65
CA GLY A 41 -0.45 -6.51 -8.87
C GLY A 41 -1.29 -5.27 -8.55
N TRP A 42 -2.10 -4.80 -9.50
CA TRP A 42 -3.02 -3.69 -9.27
C TRP A 42 -4.17 -4.07 -8.35
N SER A 43 -4.77 -5.27 -8.53
CA SER A 43 -5.84 -5.75 -7.65
C SER A 43 -5.37 -5.84 -6.20
N LEU A 44 -4.18 -6.41 -5.95
CA LEU A 44 -3.61 -6.50 -4.61
C LEU A 44 -3.29 -5.12 -4.03
N ALA A 45 -2.69 -4.22 -4.82
CA ALA A 45 -2.34 -2.88 -4.35
C ALA A 45 -3.57 -2.05 -4.00
N LEU A 46 -4.61 -2.08 -4.84
CA LEU A 46 -5.86 -1.37 -4.59
C LEU A 46 -6.64 -1.97 -3.42
N GLY A 47 -6.67 -3.30 -3.31
CA GLY A 47 -7.29 -3.99 -2.17
C GLY A 47 -6.61 -3.62 -0.85
N LEU A 48 -5.27 -3.66 -0.80
CA LEU A 48 -4.51 -3.27 0.38
C LEU A 48 -4.68 -1.78 0.70
N ALA A 49 -4.65 -0.90 -0.30
CA ALA A 49 -4.90 0.53 -0.11
C ALA A 49 -6.31 0.80 0.45
N GLY A 50 -7.33 0.13 -0.10
CA GLY A 50 -8.70 0.22 0.40
C GLY A 50 -8.82 -0.24 1.86
N ALA A 51 -8.19 -1.36 2.21
CA ALA A 51 -8.15 -1.83 3.60
C ALA A 51 -7.43 -0.82 4.52
N PHE A 52 -6.31 -0.26 4.09
CA PHE A 52 -5.57 0.74 4.85
C PHE A 52 -6.36 2.03 5.05
N VAL A 53 -7.14 2.48 4.06
CA VAL A 53 -8.00 3.66 4.20
C VAL A 53 -9.18 3.36 5.12
N PHE A 54 -9.98 2.35 4.79
CA PHE A 54 -11.31 2.20 5.37
C PHE A 54 -11.36 1.29 6.60
N MET A 55 -10.49 0.28 6.69
CA MET A 55 -10.53 -0.67 7.81
C MET A 55 -9.63 -0.25 8.97
N VAL A 56 -8.46 0.33 8.70
CA VAL A 56 -7.48 0.61 9.78
C VAL A 56 -7.10 2.08 9.92
N GLY A 57 -6.96 2.83 8.82
CA GLY A 57 -6.48 4.22 8.83
C GLY A 57 -7.52 5.23 9.31
N LEU A 58 -8.62 5.41 8.56
CA LEU A 58 -9.67 6.36 8.92
C LEU A 58 -10.28 6.11 10.31
N PRO A 59 -10.53 4.86 10.75
CA PRO A 59 -11.06 4.60 12.09
C PRO A 59 -10.18 5.13 13.23
N LYS A 60 -8.87 5.37 13.02
CA LYS A 60 -7.99 5.98 14.04
C LYS A 60 -8.25 7.47 14.26
N PHE A 61 -8.89 8.14 13.30
CA PHE A 61 -9.24 9.57 13.39
C PHE A 61 -10.73 9.79 13.68
N MET A 62 -11.59 8.92 13.14
CA MET A 62 -13.04 9.07 13.18
C MET A 62 -13.74 8.10 14.13
N GLY A 63 -13.03 7.08 14.62
CA GLY A 63 -13.56 6.08 15.53
C GLY A 63 -13.65 6.58 16.98
N PRO A 64 -13.98 5.68 17.91
CA PRO A 64 -14.09 6.00 19.33
C PRO A 64 -12.84 6.71 19.89
N ALA A 65 -13.08 7.62 20.83
CA ALA A 65 -12.06 8.28 21.63
C ALA A 65 -12.38 8.03 23.12
N PRO A 66 -11.55 7.27 23.84
CA PRO A 66 -10.29 6.68 23.39
C PRO A 66 -10.47 5.51 22.41
N ASN A 67 -9.49 5.26 21.55
CA ASN A 67 -9.51 4.09 20.68
C ASN A 67 -9.20 2.82 21.49
N PRO A 68 -9.99 1.74 21.35
CA PRO A 68 -9.87 0.58 22.22
C PRO A 68 -8.52 -0.13 22.12
N ILE A 69 -7.90 -0.22 20.93
CA ILE A 69 -6.59 -0.88 20.76
C ILE A 69 -5.50 -0.09 21.48
N PHE A 70 -5.40 1.21 21.22
CA PHE A 70 -4.34 2.05 21.79
C PHE A 70 -4.57 2.31 23.27
N ALA A 71 -5.83 2.39 23.73
CA ALA A 71 -6.17 2.46 25.15
C ALA A 71 -5.72 1.20 25.90
N LEU A 72 -5.97 0.01 25.35
CA LEU A 72 -5.49 -1.25 25.95
C LEU A 72 -3.96 -1.25 26.05
N ILE A 73 -3.26 -0.85 24.99
CA ILE A 73 -1.79 -0.76 24.99
C ILE A 73 -1.33 0.25 26.05
N ALA A 74 -1.89 1.45 26.08
CA ALA A 74 -1.54 2.49 27.06
C ALA A 74 -1.77 2.00 28.50
N GLY A 75 -2.96 1.47 28.79
CA GLY A 75 -3.33 1.00 30.12
C GLY A 75 -2.50 -0.19 30.62
N ARG A 76 -2.17 -1.15 29.73
CA ARG A 76 -1.37 -2.33 30.11
C ARG A 76 0.13 -2.08 30.13
N SER A 77 0.62 -1.10 29.34
CA SER A 77 2.03 -0.70 29.37
C SER A 77 2.34 0.34 30.43
N GLY A 78 1.34 1.09 30.89
CA GLY A 78 1.51 2.27 31.74
C GLY A 78 2.08 3.48 30.98
N ILE A 79 2.01 3.50 29.65
CA ILE A 79 2.58 4.55 28.80
C ILE A 79 1.45 5.25 28.04
N ASP A 80 1.03 6.40 28.55
CA ASP A 80 -0.07 7.20 27.97
C ASP A 80 0.26 7.72 26.56
N PHE A 81 1.53 7.73 26.14
CA PHE A 81 1.92 8.16 24.79
C PHE A 81 1.23 7.35 23.68
N PHE A 82 0.84 6.09 23.94
CA PHE A 82 0.18 5.27 22.92
C PHE A 82 -1.18 5.82 22.49
N GLU A 83 -1.93 6.46 23.39
CA GLU A 83 -3.23 7.08 23.10
C GLU A 83 -3.25 8.54 23.60
N PRO A 84 -3.39 9.54 22.71
CA PRO A 84 -3.81 9.44 21.31
C PRO A 84 -2.66 9.51 20.29
N TYR A 85 -1.40 9.70 20.72
CA TYR A 85 -0.33 10.12 19.81
C TYR A 85 0.09 9.00 18.84
N VAL A 86 0.41 7.81 19.36
CA VAL A 86 0.79 6.69 18.48
C VAL A 86 -0.40 6.28 17.61
N ARG A 87 -1.63 6.31 18.13
CA ARG A 87 -2.84 6.13 17.31
C ARG A 87 -2.83 7.01 16.06
N TYR A 88 -2.72 8.32 16.23
CA TYR A 88 -2.76 9.25 15.11
C TYR A 88 -1.55 9.10 14.18
N ALA A 89 -0.36 8.84 14.74
CA ALA A 89 0.83 8.58 13.94
C ALA A 89 0.67 7.31 13.07
N THR A 90 0.15 6.22 13.63
CA THR A 90 -0.15 4.99 12.88
C THR A 90 -1.20 5.24 11.80
N GLY A 91 -2.29 5.94 12.13
CA GLY A 91 -3.32 6.28 11.15
C GLY A 91 -2.79 7.12 9.99
N ALA A 92 -1.96 8.12 10.27
CA ALA A 92 -1.32 8.94 9.24
C ALA A 92 -0.36 8.10 8.36
N GLY A 93 0.39 7.18 8.97
CA GLY A 93 1.24 6.24 8.27
C GLY A 93 0.45 5.32 7.33
N GLU A 94 -0.70 4.81 7.77
CA GLU A 94 -1.56 3.93 6.97
C GLU A 94 -2.16 4.67 5.76
N LEU A 95 -2.68 5.89 5.97
CA LEU A 95 -3.20 6.71 4.88
C LEU A 95 -2.10 7.09 3.88
N THR A 96 -0.90 7.38 4.36
CA THR A 96 0.28 7.62 3.51
C THR A 96 0.64 6.39 2.70
N ALA A 97 0.68 5.21 3.32
CA ALA A 97 0.94 3.95 2.63
C ALA A 97 -0.10 3.68 1.54
N ALA A 98 -1.38 3.89 1.83
CA ALA A 98 -2.45 3.75 0.85
C ALA A 98 -2.29 4.70 -0.35
N ALA A 99 -2.00 5.99 -0.11
CA ALA A 99 -1.75 6.95 -1.17
C ALA A 99 -0.58 6.54 -2.07
N LEU A 100 0.51 6.06 -1.48
CA LEU A 100 1.68 5.57 -2.21
C LEU A 100 1.38 4.28 -3.00
N LEU A 101 0.54 3.38 -2.48
CA LEU A 101 0.16 2.14 -3.17
C LEU A 101 -0.63 2.41 -4.47
N VAL A 102 -1.47 3.44 -4.46
CA VAL A 102 -2.28 3.85 -5.62
C VAL A 102 -1.40 4.53 -6.68
N TRP A 103 -0.42 5.32 -6.28
CA TRP A 103 0.44 6.03 -7.21
C TRP A 103 1.48 5.12 -7.88
N PRO A 104 1.46 4.93 -9.22
CA PRO A 104 2.28 3.92 -9.89
C PRO A 104 3.78 4.03 -9.64
N ALA A 105 4.31 5.26 -9.58
CA ALA A 105 5.74 5.50 -9.43
C ALA A 105 6.26 5.21 -8.01
N SER A 106 5.38 5.23 -7.00
CA SER A 106 5.76 5.05 -5.59
C SER A 106 5.19 3.79 -4.96
N ARG A 107 4.51 2.93 -5.74
CA ARG A 107 3.86 1.71 -5.23
C ARG A 107 4.78 0.81 -4.41
N ARG A 108 6.04 0.64 -4.80
CA ARG A 108 7.02 -0.14 -4.03
C ARG A 108 7.28 0.46 -2.64
N LEU A 109 7.35 1.79 -2.55
CA LEU A 109 7.51 2.48 -1.28
C LEU A 109 6.25 2.34 -0.42
N GLY A 110 5.06 2.45 -1.04
CA GLY A 110 3.79 2.19 -0.35
C GLY A 110 3.70 0.77 0.20
N ALA A 111 4.14 -0.22 -0.57
CA ALA A 111 4.22 -1.60 -0.11
C ALA A 111 5.18 -1.77 1.07
N LEU A 112 6.40 -1.20 1.01
CA LEU A 112 7.35 -1.25 2.12
C LEU A 112 6.78 -0.62 3.40
N LEU A 113 6.17 0.56 3.29
CA LEU A 113 5.57 1.26 4.42
C LEU A 113 4.40 0.45 5.01
N ALA A 114 3.51 -0.08 4.16
CA ALA A 114 2.42 -0.95 4.60
C ALA A 114 2.94 -2.21 5.32
N GLY A 115 4.03 -2.79 4.82
CA GLY A 115 4.69 -3.94 5.44
C GLY A 115 5.28 -3.59 6.80
N ALA A 116 5.97 -2.45 6.92
CA ALA A 116 6.52 -1.98 8.19
C ALA A 116 5.43 -1.72 9.25
N ILE A 117 4.32 -1.09 8.85
CA ILE A 117 3.17 -0.85 9.75
C ILE A 117 2.55 -2.18 10.18
N SER A 118 2.33 -3.11 9.25
CA SER A 118 1.77 -4.43 9.54
C SER A 118 2.68 -5.23 10.48
N LEU A 119 4.00 -5.14 10.28
CA LEU A 119 4.97 -5.76 11.17
C LEU A 119 4.94 -5.14 12.58
N GLY A 120 4.79 -3.83 12.68
CA GLY A 120 4.58 -3.14 13.96
C GLY A 120 3.33 -3.64 14.68
N ALA A 121 2.20 -3.78 13.97
CA ALA A 121 0.96 -4.33 14.52
C ALA A 121 1.14 -5.77 15.02
N ILE A 122 1.80 -6.63 14.24
CA ILE A 122 2.17 -8.00 14.65
C ILE A 122 3.02 -7.94 15.93
N GLY A 123 4.02 -7.06 15.99
CA GLY A 123 4.87 -6.88 17.17
C GLY A 123 4.07 -6.55 18.43
N PHE A 124 3.08 -5.64 18.33
CA PHE A 124 2.20 -5.35 19.47
C PHE A 124 1.35 -6.56 19.86
N HIS A 125 0.78 -7.30 18.91
CA HIS A 125 0.03 -8.52 19.21
C HIS A 125 0.87 -9.60 19.90
N LEU A 126 2.17 -9.68 19.60
CA LEU A 126 3.09 -10.60 20.27
C LEU A 126 3.61 -10.08 21.62
N SER A 127 3.31 -8.82 21.95
CA SER A 127 3.67 -8.20 23.23
C SER A 127 2.63 -8.50 24.32
N PRO A 128 2.99 -8.37 25.61
CA PRO A 128 2.03 -8.50 26.71
C PRO A 128 1.01 -7.35 26.76
N TRP A 129 1.19 -6.27 25.99
CA TRP A 129 0.32 -5.09 26.06
C TRP A 129 -0.95 -5.23 25.21
N LEU A 130 -0.90 -5.97 24.10
CA LEU A 130 -2.05 -6.16 23.23
C LEU A 130 -2.53 -7.61 23.22
N GLY A 131 -1.60 -8.56 23.01
CA GLY A 131 -1.89 -9.98 22.91
C GLY A 131 -2.49 -10.40 21.56
N ILE A 132 -2.54 -11.71 21.30
CA ILE A 132 -3.07 -12.23 20.03
C ILE A 132 -4.60 -12.16 20.02
N ARG A 133 -5.25 -12.50 21.14
CA ARG A 133 -6.71 -12.50 21.27
C ARG A 133 -7.14 -11.20 21.94
N ILE A 134 -7.85 -10.38 21.19
CA ILE A 134 -8.27 -9.06 21.63
C ILE A 134 -9.71 -9.17 22.17
N PRO A 135 -10.03 -8.59 23.33
CA PRO A 135 -11.41 -8.52 23.81
C PRO A 135 -12.34 -7.88 22.77
N ASP A 136 -13.65 -8.10 22.87
CA ASP A 136 -14.62 -7.49 21.96
C ASP A 136 -14.47 -5.95 21.92
N MET A 137 -14.05 -5.42 20.78
CA MET A 137 -13.66 -4.01 20.65
C MET A 137 -14.84 -3.05 20.81
N GLY A 138 -16.05 -3.47 20.44
CA GLY A 138 -17.27 -2.69 20.67
C GLY A 138 -17.52 -2.52 22.16
N ARG A 139 -17.53 -3.64 22.90
CA ARG A 139 -17.72 -3.63 24.35
C ARG A 139 -16.61 -2.89 25.10
N VAL A 140 -15.35 -3.06 24.70
CA VAL A 140 -14.22 -2.31 25.28
C VAL A 140 -14.41 -0.81 25.06
N SER A 141 -14.78 -0.38 23.86
CA SER A 141 -15.04 1.02 23.54
C SER A 141 -16.14 1.61 24.44
N ASP A 142 -17.27 0.92 24.60
CA ASP A 142 -18.38 1.38 25.44
C ASP A 142 -17.96 1.54 26.91
N LEU A 143 -17.20 0.58 27.44
CA LEU A 143 -16.72 0.60 28.83
C LEU A 143 -15.72 1.72 29.08
N LEU A 144 -14.79 1.94 28.15
CA LEU A 144 -13.83 3.05 28.22
C LEU A 144 -14.54 4.41 28.20
N GLN A 145 -15.58 4.58 27.37
CA GLN A 145 -16.39 5.81 27.35
C GLN A 145 -17.16 6.04 28.65
N GLN A 146 -17.48 4.97 29.39
CA GLN A 146 -18.09 5.05 30.72
C GLN A 146 -17.06 5.34 31.82
N GLY A 147 -15.78 5.48 31.48
CA GLY A 147 -14.70 5.73 32.44
C GLY A 147 -14.18 4.46 33.14
N THR A 148 -14.53 3.27 32.66
CA THR A 148 -14.02 2.01 33.19
C THR A 148 -12.52 1.90 32.89
N SER A 149 -11.71 1.55 33.88
CA SER A 149 -10.27 1.40 33.67
C SER A 149 -9.94 0.13 32.86
N VAL A 150 -8.79 0.13 32.18
CA VAL A 150 -8.31 -1.07 31.44
C VAL A 150 -8.11 -2.26 32.38
N ALA A 151 -7.67 -2.03 33.62
CA ALA A 151 -7.50 -3.08 34.62
C ALA A 151 -8.84 -3.74 34.99
N ASP A 152 -9.90 -2.93 35.16
CA ASP A 152 -11.25 -3.45 35.44
C ASP A 152 -11.81 -4.20 34.23
N ILE A 153 -11.58 -3.70 33.01
CA ILE A 153 -11.98 -4.38 31.76
C ILE A 153 -11.32 -5.75 31.65
N ASP A 154 -10.02 -5.85 31.94
CA ASP A 154 -9.28 -7.11 31.90
C ASP A 154 -9.84 -8.13 32.93
N ALA A 155 -10.24 -7.66 34.11
CA ALA A 155 -10.87 -8.49 35.14
C ALA A 155 -12.25 -9.04 34.74
N MET A 156 -12.94 -8.43 33.77
CA MET A 156 -14.25 -8.88 33.31
C MET A 156 -14.21 -10.13 32.43
N GLY A 157 -13.04 -10.51 31.87
CA GLY A 157 -12.91 -11.71 31.06
C GLY A 157 -13.80 -11.71 29.81
N LEU A 158 -13.89 -10.56 29.11
CA LEU A 158 -14.76 -10.40 27.95
C LEU A 158 -14.44 -11.42 26.84
N PRO A 159 -15.44 -11.84 26.03
CA PRO A 159 -15.19 -12.62 24.82
C PRO A 159 -14.17 -11.93 23.91
N THR A 160 -13.35 -12.73 23.22
CA THR A 160 -12.28 -12.23 22.34
C THR A 160 -12.60 -12.42 20.86
N ASP A 161 -11.94 -11.67 19.99
CA ASP A 161 -11.96 -11.77 18.52
C ASP A 161 -11.36 -13.08 17.95
N GLY A 162 -10.90 -13.99 18.81
CA GLY A 162 -10.29 -15.26 18.40
C GLY A 162 -8.94 -15.11 17.68
N GLY A 163 -8.33 -13.92 17.67
CA GLY A 163 -7.12 -13.60 16.92
C GLY A 163 -7.35 -13.10 15.50
N ALA A 164 -8.59 -12.70 15.16
CA ALA A 164 -8.92 -12.16 13.85
C ALA A 164 -8.10 -10.92 13.46
N LEU A 165 -7.85 -10.00 14.41
CA LEU A 165 -7.04 -8.81 14.17
C LEU A 165 -5.57 -9.16 13.91
N PHE A 166 -5.01 -10.09 14.68
CA PHE A 166 -3.65 -10.61 14.45
C PHE A 166 -3.53 -11.25 13.06
N ALA A 167 -4.47 -12.11 12.68
CA ALA A 167 -4.48 -12.76 11.37
C ALA A 167 -4.57 -11.73 10.23
N THR A 168 -5.35 -10.67 10.41
CA THR A 168 -5.46 -9.57 9.43
C THR A 168 -4.12 -8.85 9.25
N ALA A 169 -3.39 -8.57 10.32
CA ALA A 169 -2.05 -7.97 10.24
C ALA A 169 -1.06 -8.87 9.47
N VAL A 170 -1.13 -10.19 9.68
CA VAL A 170 -0.32 -11.18 8.90
C VAL A 170 -0.71 -11.16 7.42
N VAL A 171 -2.00 -11.15 7.10
CA VAL A 171 -2.46 -11.08 5.70
C VAL A 171 -1.99 -9.80 5.03
N PHE A 172 -2.09 -8.64 5.70
CA PHE A 172 -1.61 -7.37 5.16
C PHE A 172 -0.10 -7.37 4.91
N LEU A 173 0.69 -7.96 5.82
CA LEU A 173 2.12 -8.13 5.62
C LEU A 173 2.42 -8.99 4.37
N LEU A 174 1.74 -10.14 4.22
CA LEU A 174 1.94 -11.02 3.06
C LEU A 174 1.52 -10.35 1.74
N VAL A 175 0.40 -9.63 1.73
CA VAL A 175 -0.06 -8.87 0.56
C VAL A 175 0.93 -7.74 0.22
N SER A 176 1.43 -7.01 1.22
CA SER A 176 2.47 -5.99 1.04
C SER A 176 3.73 -6.57 0.37
N ILE A 177 4.22 -7.71 0.85
CA ILE A 177 5.37 -8.41 0.27
C ILE A 177 5.10 -8.79 -1.19
N ALA A 178 3.92 -9.35 -1.49
CA ALA A 178 3.54 -9.71 -2.84
C ALA A 178 3.50 -8.47 -3.78
N VAL A 179 2.90 -7.37 -3.33
CA VAL A 179 2.84 -6.11 -4.08
C VAL A 179 4.25 -5.56 -4.34
N PHE A 180 5.16 -5.63 -3.36
CA PHE A 180 6.53 -5.15 -3.50
C PHE A 180 7.27 -5.85 -4.66
N PHE A 181 7.18 -7.17 -4.74
CA PHE A 181 7.84 -7.96 -5.80
C PHE A 181 7.19 -7.73 -7.16
N LEU A 182 5.85 -7.75 -7.25
CA LEU A 182 5.12 -7.53 -8.50
C LEU A 182 5.35 -6.13 -9.08
N SER A 183 5.61 -5.13 -8.22
CA SER A 183 5.88 -3.76 -8.65
C SER A 183 7.32 -3.55 -9.12
N GLY A 184 8.28 -4.37 -8.68
CA GLY A 184 9.67 -4.28 -9.09
C GLY A 184 9.91 -4.66 -10.55
N GLU A 185 9.25 -5.72 -11.02
CA GLU A 185 9.39 -6.22 -12.39
C GLU A 185 8.87 -5.22 -13.44
N GLN A 186 7.82 -4.46 -13.11
CA GLN A 186 7.22 -3.48 -14.02
C GLN A 186 8.20 -2.34 -14.34
N ALA A 187 8.93 -1.86 -13.32
CA ALA A 187 9.92 -0.80 -13.49
C ALA A 187 11.10 -1.24 -14.37
N HIS A 188 11.55 -2.50 -14.25
CA HIS A 188 12.61 -3.04 -15.09
C HIS A 188 12.18 -3.17 -16.56
N ARG A 189 10.97 -3.66 -16.82
CA ARG A 189 10.44 -3.79 -18.19
C ARG A 189 10.29 -2.44 -18.88
N ALA A 190 9.80 -1.42 -18.16
CA ALA A 190 9.63 -0.08 -18.72
C ALA A 190 10.97 0.49 -19.24
N LYS A 191 12.06 0.29 -18.49
CA LYS A 191 13.42 0.73 -18.88
C LYS A 191 14.00 -0.02 -20.07
N GLN A 192 13.60 -1.26 -20.31
CA GLN A 192 14.09 -2.05 -21.45
C GLN A 192 13.40 -1.67 -22.78
N THR A 193 12.26 -0.99 -22.70
CA THR A 193 11.44 -0.59 -23.86
C THR A 193 11.55 0.89 -24.24
N SER A 194 12.26 1.68 -23.43
CA SER A 194 12.54 3.10 -23.64
C SER A 194 13.93 3.30 -24.22
#